data_AF-A0A418XSX0-F1
#
_entry.id   AF-A0A418XSX0-F1
#
_cell.length_a   1.000
_cell.length_b   1.000
_cell.length_c   1.000
_cell.angle_alpha   90.00
_cell.angle_beta   90.00
_cell.angle_gamma   90.00
#
_symmetry.space_group_name_H-M   'P 1'
#
loop_
_entity.id
_entity.type
_entity.pdbx_description
1 polymer ?
#
loop_
_entity_poly.entity_id
_entity_poly.type
_entity_poly.pdbx_seq_one_letter_code
_entity_poly.pdbx_strand_id
1 'polypeptide(L)'
;MTFISYAQNFEDVLLWRALGNIKNGFYIDVGANDPVDHSVTKAFYDAGWSGINIEPLPSFHAEFERQRPRDTNLAIAAGAADGSLTLYDVPAVNGWASPDRAVAEAHHAKGFDVKELTVPVRTLAGVCAEHVRGDIHFLKVDVEGFEGEVLKGMDFVRWRPWVLVIEATQPDSRVTNHETWEALVTGRGYHYAHFDGLNRYYVADEHRELLEVLAIQPNVFDEFISHHLDKAWRKTERAESDAAMERHNAAQANEQRLEAEKRALAHANKLVEQIEATRADSERAQQWGRELEQRLLATLNSTSWRITSPLRKAGALLRRLREVPVGAKARGLTRSAVIGVTGNERMRRLLIPLMLRFPRLSAKVSLMLSAVKQAPVSNLAPSVANLSDEVRALPVSARNVLADLQRARRKTQ
;
A
#
# COMPACT_ATOMS: atom_id res chain seq x y z
N MET A 1 -4.28 -28.18 -22.46
CA MET A 1 -3.54 -27.05 -21.86
C MET A 1 -2.38 -26.78 -22.79
N THR A 2 -2.16 -25.53 -23.17
CA THR A 2 -1.02 -25.12 -24.02
C THR A 2 0.29 -25.41 -23.28
N PHE A 3 1.26 -26.02 -23.96
CA PHE A 3 2.59 -26.27 -23.38
C PHE A 3 3.34 -24.94 -23.21
N ILE A 4 3.99 -24.73 -22.07
CA ILE A 4 4.78 -23.52 -21.82
C ILE A 4 6.25 -23.90 -21.97
N SER A 5 6.88 -23.35 -23.00
CA SER A 5 8.32 -23.53 -23.24
C SER A 5 9.13 -22.53 -22.43
N TYR A 6 10.08 -23.03 -21.67
CA TYR A 6 11.03 -22.24 -20.88
C TYR A 6 12.39 -22.14 -21.57
N ALA A 7 12.68 -23.02 -22.53
CA ALA A 7 13.95 -23.09 -23.22
C ALA A 7 14.19 -21.92 -24.20
N GLN A 8 15.47 -21.60 -24.45
CA GLN A 8 15.88 -20.47 -25.29
C GLN A 8 15.58 -20.70 -26.77
N ASN A 9 15.80 -21.93 -27.26
CA ASN A 9 15.65 -22.30 -28.66
C ASN A 9 14.59 -23.40 -28.86
N PHE A 10 13.61 -23.47 -27.96
CA PHE A 10 12.49 -24.42 -27.97
C PHE A 10 12.92 -25.90 -27.91
N GLU A 11 14.06 -26.18 -27.30
CA GLU A 11 14.59 -27.53 -27.11
C GLU A 11 13.60 -28.39 -26.32
N ASP A 12 12.98 -27.80 -25.31
CA ASP A 12 11.98 -28.45 -24.48
C ASP A 12 10.71 -28.82 -25.24
N VAL A 13 10.28 -28.03 -26.22
CA VAL A 13 9.14 -28.34 -27.10
C VAL A 13 9.45 -29.56 -27.95
N LEU A 14 10.63 -29.59 -28.57
CA LEU A 14 11.03 -30.70 -29.44
C LEU A 14 11.18 -32.01 -28.64
N LEU A 15 11.80 -31.93 -27.46
CA LEU A 15 11.87 -33.05 -26.52
C LEU A 15 10.48 -33.46 -26.03
N TRP A 16 9.58 -32.51 -25.76
CA TRP A 16 8.23 -32.80 -25.28
C TRP A 16 7.39 -33.51 -26.35
N ARG A 17 7.56 -33.15 -27.63
CA ARG A 17 6.96 -33.90 -28.74
C ARG A 17 7.40 -35.36 -28.74
N ALA A 18 8.68 -35.61 -28.51
CA ALA A 18 9.25 -36.97 -28.53
C ALA A 18 8.92 -37.78 -27.27
N LEU A 19 8.87 -37.15 -26.10
CA LEU A 19 8.90 -37.83 -24.79
C LEU A 19 7.74 -37.46 -23.85
N GLY A 20 6.85 -36.54 -24.22
CA GLY A 20 5.79 -36.03 -23.35
C GLY A 20 4.73 -37.05 -22.95
N ASN A 21 4.70 -38.21 -23.59
CA ASN A 21 3.87 -39.36 -23.19
C ASN A 21 4.46 -40.16 -22.01
N ILE A 22 5.74 -39.98 -21.70
CA ILE A 22 6.42 -40.65 -20.60
C ILE A 22 6.04 -39.99 -19.27
N LYS A 23 5.67 -40.82 -18.29
CA LYS A 23 5.34 -40.38 -16.93
C LYS A 23 6.57 -40.48 -16.05
N ASN A 24 6.85 -39.43 -15.28
CA ASN A 24 7.96 -39.39 -14.32
C ASN A 24 9.31 -39.76 -14.96
N GLY A 25 9.58 -39.21 -16.14
CA GLY A 25 10.86 -39.44 -16.82
C GLY A 25 12.03 -38.79 -16.08
N PHE A 26 13.23 -39.02 -16.62
CA PHE A 26 14.49 -38.64 -15.99
C PHE A 26 15.42 -37.98 -17.00
N TYR A 27 15.99 -36.83 -16.62
CA TYR A 27 16.94 -36.08 -17.42
C TYR A 27 18.26 -35.88 -16.69
N ILE A 28 19.30 -35.57 -17.46
CA ILE A 28 20.55 -35.03 -16.96
C ILE A 28 20.81 -33.73 -17.72
N ASP A 29 21.05 -32.64 -16.99
CA ASP A 29 21.28 -31.31 -17.51
C ASP A 29 22.66 -30.82 -17.06
N VAL A 30 23.60 -30.72 -18.01
CA VAL A 30 24.98 -30.31 -17.77
C VAL A 30 25.17 -28.89 -18.29
N GLY A 31 25.53 -27.97 -17.38
CA GLY A 31 25.43 -26.54 -17.62
C GLY A 31 23.97 -26.09 -17.55
N ALA A 32 23.34 -26.40 -16.41
CA ALA A 32 21.91 -26.21 -16.22
C ALA A 32 21.52 -24.74 -16.01
N ASN A 33 22.45 -23.88 -15.57
CA ASN A 33 22.30 -22.44 -15.44
C ASN A 33 21.07 -22.01 -14.60
N ASP A 34 20.09 -21.29 -15.16
CA ASP A 34 18.92 -20.87 -14.38
C ASP A 34 17.83 -21.97 -14.36
N PRO A 35 17.22 -22.28 -13.18
CA PRO A 35 16.21 -23.35 -13.08
C PRO A 35 14.87 -23.01 -13.76
N VAL A 36 14.68 -21.80 -14.26
CA VAL A 36 13.44 -21.34 -14.90
C VAL A 36 13.70 -20.65 -16.22
N ASP A 37 14.52 -19.62 -16.24
CA ASP A 37 14.78 -18.82 -17.45
C ASP A 37 15.73 -19.59 -18.38
N HIS A 38 15.32 -19.80 -19.63
CA HIS A 38 16.05 -20.60 -20.63
C HIS A 38 16.25 -22.08 -20.26
N SER A 39 15.50 -22.59 -19.27
CA SER A 39 15.63 -23.97 -18.79
C SER A 39 14.96 -24.97 -19.72
N VAL A 40 15.74 -25.92 -20.25
CA VAL A 40 15.22 -27.06 -21.05
C VAL A 40 14.42 -28.05 -20.19
N THR A 41 14.73 -28.13 -18.89
CA THR A 41 14.17 -29.14 -17.99
C THR A 41 12.99 -28.63 -17.15
N LYS A 42 12.69 -27.32 -17.18
CA LYS A 42 11.65 -26.72 -16.33
C LYS A 42 10.26 -27.30 -16.61
N ALA A 43 9.86 -27.36 -17.88
CA ALA A 43 8.56 -27.90 -18.27
C ALA A 43 8.37 -29.38 -17.88
N PHE A 44 9.42 -30.20 -18.04
CA PHE A 44 9.40 -31.61 -17.67
C PHE A 44 9.18 -31.80 -16.18
N TYR A 45 9.90 -31.05 -15.35
CA TYR A 45 9.74 -31.13 -13.91
C TYR A 45 8.37 -30.63 -13.43
N ASP A 46 7.83 -29.56 -14.03
CA ASP A 46 6.45 -29.14 -13.74
C ASP A 46 5.45 -30.27 -14.06
N ALA A 47 5.76 -31.11 -15.05
CA ALA A 47 5.01 -32.31 -15.41
C ALA A 47 5.34 -33.55 -14.54
N GLY A 48 6.10 -33.40 -13.46
CA GLY A 48 6.38 -34.47 -12.50
C GLY A 48 7.67 -35.26 -12.75
N TRP A 49 8.48 -34.87 -13.74
CA TRP A 49 9.80 -35.45 -13.95
C TRP A 49 10.77 -35.00 -12.85
N SER A 50 11.90 -35.70 -12.77
CA SER A 50 13.02 -35.37 -11.89
C SER A 50 14.31 -35.85 -12.52
N GLY A 51 15.42 -35.16 -12.27
CA GLY A 51 16.70 -35.50 -12.88
C GLY A 51 17.91 -35.03 -12.09
N ILE A 52 19.02 -34.87 -12.80
CA ILE A 52 20.27 -34.34 -12.27
C ILE A 52 20.55 -33.01 -12.96
N ASN A 53 20.75 -31.96 -12.18
CA ASN A 53 21.24 -30.66 -12.68
C ASN A 53 22.68 -30.49 -12.22
N ILE A 54 23.60 -30.25 -13.15
CA ILE A 54 25.01 -29.97 -12.89
C ILE A 54 25.26 -28.50 -13.21
N GLU A 55 25.48 -27.71 -12.16
CA GLU A 55 25.64 -26.27 -12.24
C GLU A 55 26.71 -25.79 -11.23
N PRO A 56 27.91 -25.41 -11.68
CA PRO A 56 29.02 -25.06 -10.80
C PRO A 56 28.88 -23.69 -10.11
N LEU A 57 28.08 -22.75 -10.62
CA LEU A 57 27.97 -21.41 -10.07
C LEU A 57 27.11 -21.41 -8.78
N PRO A 58 27.64 -20.91 -7.65
CA PRO A 58 26.94 -20.95 -6.37
C PRO A 58 25.58 -20.24 -6.34
N SER A 59 25.43 -19.15 -7.11
CA SER A 59 24.17 -18.41 -7.20
C SER A 59 23.06 -19.27 -7.81
N PHE A 60 23.34 -19.95 -8.93
CA PHE A 60 22.38 -20.81 -9.60
C PHE A 60 22.14 -22.11 -8.84
N HIS A 61 23.19 -22.70 -8.25
CA HIS A 61 23.02 -23.90 -7.41
C HIS A 61 22.04 -23.65 -6.25
N ALA A 62 22.15 -22.50 -5.57
CA ALA A 62 21.21 -22.14 -4.49
C ALA A 62 19.76 -21.98 -5.00
N GLU A 63 19.57 -21.50 -6.23
CA GLU A 63 18.27 -21.40 -6.88
C GLU A 63 17.70 -22.79 -7.21
N PHE A 64 18.53 -23.70 -7.72
CA PHE A 64 18.17 -25.10 -7.95
C PHE A 64 17.73 -25.79 -6.66
N GLU A 65 18.49 -25.68 -5.57
CA GLU A 65 18.11 -26.26 -4.28
C GLU A 65 16.74 -25.77 -3.79
N ARG A 66 16.43 -24.48 -4.01
CA ARG A 66 15.16 -23.88 -3.60
C ARG A 66 13.99 -24.30 -4.50
N GLN A 67 14.19 -24.29 -5.82
CA GLN A 67 13.11 -24.41 -6.80
C GLN A 67 12.92 -25.84 -7.32
N ARG A 68 13.96 -26.67 -7.23
CA ARG A 68 14.07 -28.02 -7.80
C ARG A 68 14.35 -29.10 -6.75
N PRO A 69 13.63 -29.18 -5.62
CA PRO A 69 13.92 -30.13 -4.55
C PRO A 69 13.70 -31.62 -4.88
N ARG A 70 13.05 -31.96 -6.01
CA ARG A 70 12.99 -33.36 -6.48
C ARG A 70 14.22 -33.76 -7.30
N ASP A 71 14.96 -32.79 -7.81
CA ASP A 71 16.16 -33.04 -8.59
C ASP A 71 17.35 -33.27 -7.66
N THR A 72 18.36 -33.98 -8.17
CA THR A 72 19.70 -33.96 -7.58
C THR A 72 20.46 -32.78 -8.17
N ASN A 73 20.74 -31.76 -7.37
CA ASN A 73 21.42 -30.54 -7.83
C ASN A 73 22.88 -30.54 -7.36
N LEU A 74 23.83 -30.52 -8.30
CA LEU A 74 25.24 -30.70 -8.02
C LEU A 74 26.05 -29.44 -8.35
N ALA A 75 26.68 -28.86 -7.32
CA ALA A 75 27.59 -27.71 -7.42
C ALA A 75 28.99 -28.13 -7.93
N ILE A 76 29.04 -28.73 -9.11
CA ILE A 76 30.25 -29.27 -9.74
C ILE A 76 30.25 -28.94 -11.24
N ALA A 77 31.42 -29.05 -11.87
CA ALA A 77 31.50 -29.17 -13.32
C ALA A 77 31.62 -30.63 -13.75
N ALA A 78 31.25 -30.93 -14.99
CA ALA A 78 31.48 -32.24 -15.62
C ALA A 78 32.71 -32.19 -16.54
N GLY A 79 33.48 -33.28 -16.59
CA GLY A 79 34.67 -33.34 -17.44
C GLY A 79 35.22 -34.76 -17.60
N ALA A 80 36.36 -34.88 -18.29
CA ALA A 80 36.94 -36.17 -18.67
C ALA A 80 37.50 -36.99 -17.49
N ALA A 81 37.84 -36.32 -16.39
CA ALA A 81 38.36 -36.94 -15.17
C ALA A 81 37.94 -36.12 -13.94
N ASP A 82 37.89 -36.78 -12.78
CA ASP A 82 37.65 -36.11 -11.50
C ASP A 82 38.82 -35.18 -11.16
N GLY A 83 38.53 -34.01 -10.58
CA GLY A 83 39.56 -33.02 -10.26
C GLY A 83 38.98 -31.64 -9.91
N SER A 84 39.65 -30.59 -10.36
CA SER A 84 39.20 -29.21 -10.22
C SER A 84 39.49 -28.43 -11.50
N LEU A 85 38.61 -27.50 -11.87
CA LEU A 85 38.83 -26.57 -12.98
C LEU A 85 38.61 -25.13 -12.51
N THR A 86 39.21 -24.18 -13.22
CA THR A 86 38.91 -22.76 -13.09
C THR A 86 37.84 -22.39 -14.11
N LEU A 87 36.71 -21.91 -13.61
CA LEU A 87 35.61 -21.37 -14.38
C LEU A 87 35.74 -19.85 -14.44
N TYR A 88 35.50 -19.26 -15.61
CA TYR A 88 35.49 -17.83 -15.83
C TYR A 88 34.04 -17.38 -16.04
N ASP A 89 33.47 -16.73 -15.04
CA ASP A 89 32.10 -16.24 -15.04
C ASP A 89 32.02 -14.77 -15.49
N VAL A 90 30.93 -14.42 -16.18
CA VAL A 90 30.55 -13.05 -16.51
C VAL A 90 29.26 -12.74 -15.76
N PRO A 91 29.31 -12.22 -14.51
CA PRO A 91 28.13 -12.10 -13.65
C PRO A 91 26.98 -11.24 -14.22
N ALA A 92 27.28 -10.42 -15.22
CA ALA A 92 26.30 -9.57 -15.89
C ALA A 92 25.48 -10.32 -16.97
N VAL A 93 25.90 -11.50 -17.40
CA VAL A 93 25.30 -12.26 -18.50
C VAL A 93 25.19 -13.74 -18.12
N ASN A 94 23.96 -14.22 -17.93
CA ASN A 94 23.70 -15.63 -17.61
C ASN A 94 24.09 -16.53 -18.79
N GLY A 95 24.63 -17.71 -18.50
CA GLY A 95 25.02 -18.71 -19.49
C GLY A 95 26.47 -18.62 -19.96
N TRP A 96 27.16 -17.47 -19.85
CA TRP A 96 28.50 -17.27 -20.43
C TRP A 96 29.67 -17.81 -19.61
N ALA A 97 29.41 -18.60 -18.58
CA ALA A 97 30.48 -19.13 -17.74
C ALA A 97 31.18 -20.29 -18.46
N SER A 98 32.46 -20.12 -18.77
CA SER A 98 33.23 -21.11 -19.52
C SER A 98 34.54 -21.45 -18.79
N PRO A 99 35.02 -22.71 -18.84
CA PRO A 99 36.36 -23.08 -18.39
C PRO A 99 37.45 -22.69 -19.42
N ASP A 100 37.08 -22.27 -20.63
CA ASP A 100 38.02 -21.84 -21.65
C ASP A 100 38.50 -20.40 -21.39
N ARG A 101 39.80 -20.28 -21.08
CA ARG A 101 40.45 -18.99 -20.87
C ARG A 101 40.38 -18.08 -22.10
N ALA A 102 40.40 -18.62 -23.32
CA ALA A 102 40.33 -17.81 -24.53
C ALA A 102 38.96 -17.13 -24.66
N VAL A 103 37.89 -17.82 -24.25
CA VAL A 103 36.52 -17.28 -24.19
C VAL A 103 36.46 -16.14 -23.16
N ALA A 104 37.02 -16.36 -21.97
CA ALA A 104 37.15 -15.35 -20.93
C ALA A 104 37.89 -14.08 -21.39
N GLU A 105 39.04 -14.26 -22.05
CA GLU A 105 39.85 -13.16 -22.61
C GLU A 105 39.08 -12.40 -23.70
N ALA A 106 38.29 -13.08 -24.54
CA ALA A 106 37.44 -12.46 -25.54
C ALA A 106 36.30 -11.62 -24.90
N HIS A 107 35.65 -12.12 -23.84
CA HIS A 107 34.65 -11.34 -23.11
C HIS A 107 35.26 -10.12 -22.40
N HIS A 108 36.44 -10.30 -21.80
CA HIS A 108 37.16 -9.20 -21.18
C HIS A 108 37.53 -8.11 -22.21
N ALA A 109 37.98 -8.50 -23.41
CA ALA A 109 38.26 -7.58 -24.51
C ALA A 109 37.01 -6.83 -25.01
N LYS A 110 35.82 -7.41 -24.85
CA LYS A 110 34.52 -6.76 -25.11
C LYS A 110 34.08 -5.82 -23.98
N GLY A 111 34.83 -5.72 -22.89
CA GLY A 111 34.58 -4.81 -21.77
C GLY A 111 33.77 -5.40 -20.61
N PHE A 112 33.61 -6.72 -20.57
CA PHE A 112 32.91 -7.40 -19.47
C PHE A 112 33.83 -7.66 -18.26
N ASP A 113 33.25 -7.61 -17.07
CA ASP A 113 33.90 -8.06 -15.83
C ASP A 113 33.89 -9.60 -15.80
N VAL A 114 35.08 -10.18 -15.65
CA VAL A 114 35.27 -11.64 -15.64
C VAL A 114 35.77 -12.05 -14.27
N LYS A 115 35.10 -13.03 -13.65
CA LYS A 115 35.47 -13.55 -12.33
C LYS A 115 35.93 -14.99 -12.45
N GLU A 116 37.03 -15.30 -11.77
CA GLU A 116 37.56 -16.65 -11.71
C GLU A 116 37.00 -17.39 -10.48
N LEU A 117 36.56 -18.64 -10.68
CA LEU A 117 36.08 -19.52 -9.63
C LEU A 117 36.65 -20.93 -9.83
N THR A 118 37.35 -21.47 -8.84
CA THR A 118 37.76 -22.88 -8.88
C THR A 118 36.64 -23.77 -8.38
N VAL A 119 36.22 -24.73 -9.21
CA VAL A 119 35.12 -25.66 -8.91
C VAL A 119 35.56 -27.12 -9.03
N PRO A 120 34.98 -28.03 -8.23
CA PRO A 120 35.25 -29.46 -8.38
C PRO A 120 34.71 -29.98 -9.71
N VAL A 121 35.42 -30.96 -10.28
CA VAL A 121 35.06 -31.66 -11.51
C VAL A 121 34.79 -33.12 -11.19
N ARG A 122 33.73 -33.69 -11.77
CA ARG A 122 33.45 -35.13 -11.76
C ARG A 122 33.18 -35.62 -13.18
N THR A 123 33.48 -36.89 -13.42
CA THR A 123 33.02 -37.59 -14.63
C THR A 123 31.51 -37.80 -14.60
N LEU A 124 30.83 -37.68 -15.76
CA LEU A 124 29.41 -38.05 -15.86
C LEU A 124 29.18 -39.52 -15.52
N ALA A 125 30.12 -40.41 -15.85
CA ALA A 125 30.10 -41.80 -15.42
C ALA A 125 30.03 -41.94 -13.89
N GLY A 126 30.86 -41.19 -13.15
CA GLY A 126 30.84 -41.18 -11.69
C GLY A 126 29.54 -40.64 -11.11
N VAL A 127 29.01 -39.57 -11.69
CA VAL A 127 27.71 -38.99 -11.29
C VAL A 127 26.57 -39.97 -11.56
N CYS A 128 26.54 -40.60 -12.73
CA CYS A 128 25.52 -41.56 -13.09
C CYS A 128 25.56 -42.81 -12.19
N ALA A 129 26.75 -43.31 -11.84
CA ALA A 129 26.91 -44.42 -10.91
C ALA A 129 26.30 -44.14 -9.54
N GLU A 130 26.39 -42.89 -9.08
CA GLU A 130 25.91 -42.48 -7.77
C GLU A 130 24.40 -42.24 -7.76
N HIS A 131 23.84 -41.63 -8.80
CA HIS A 131 22.48 -41.07 -8.76
C HIS A 131 21.47 -41.72 -9.71
N VAL A 132 21.90 -42.31 -10.83
CA VAL A 132 20.98 -42.90 -11.82
C VAL A 132 20.52 -44.29 -11.36
N ARG A 133 19.22 -44.57 -11.50
CA ARG A 133 18.60 -45.84 -11.10
C ARG A 133 17.77 -46.51 -12.19
N GLY A 134 17.52 -45.82 -13.29
CA GLY A 134 16.70 -46.31 -14.40
C GLY A 134 17.06 -45.60 -15.70
N ASP A 135 16.10 -45.51 -16.60
CA ASP A 135 16.30 -44.92 -17.93
C ASP A 135 16.60 -43.43 -17.85
N ILE A 136 17.59 -43.00 -18.62
CA ILE A 136 17.86 -41.59 -18.86
C ILE A 136 17.16 -41.25 -20.17
N HIS A 137 16.15 -40.38 -20.12
CA HIS A 137 15.32 -40.09 -21.29
C HIS A 137 16.00 -39.04 -22.17
N PHE A 138 16.66 -38.05 -21.57
CA PHE A 138 17.59 -37.20 -22.31
C PHE A 138 18.76 -36.70 -21.46
N LEU A 139 19.87 -36.41 -22.13
CA LEU A 139 21.05 -35.73 -21.61
C LEU A 139 21.26 -34.43 -22.41
N LYS A 140 21.23 -33.29 -21.73
CA LYS A 140 21.60 -31.97 -22.29
C LYS A 140 23.03 -31.62 -21.87
N VAL A 141 23.86 -31.18 -22.82
CA VAL A 141 25.24 -30.71 -22.58
C VAL A 141 25.44 -29.38 -23.28
N ASP A 142 25.71 -28.35 -22.51
CA ASP A 142 25.87 -26.97 -22.95
C ASP A 142 26.74 -26.29 -21.90
N VAL A 143 28.05 -26.25 -22.17
CA VAL A 143 29.08 -25.87 -21.20
C VAL A 143 30.07 -24.88 -21.83
N GLU A 144 29.58 -24.11 -22.81
CA GLU A 144 30.26 -23.00 -23.48
C GLU A 144 31.66 -23.40 -23.99
N GLY A 145 31.72 -24.48 -24.78
CA GLY A 145 32.93 -24.93 -25.48
C GLY A 145 33.68 -26.10 -24.82
N PHE A 146 33.15 -26.64 -23.71
CA PHE A 146 33.76 -27.75 -22.97
C PHE A 146 33.05 -29.11 -23.22
N GLU A 147 32.18 -29.19 -24.22
CA GLU A 147 31.29 -30.34 -24.48
C GLU A 147 32.10 -31.62 -24.71
N GLY A 148 33.19 -31.53 -25.46
CA GLY A 148 34.07 -32.67 -25.76
C GLY A 148 34.69 -33.30 -24.50
N GLU A 149 35.05 -32.51 -23.50
CA GLU A 149 35.60 -33.00 -22.23
C GLU A 149 34.51 -33.65 -21.36
N VAL A 150 33.31 -33.08 -21.34
CA VAL A 150 32.14 -33.70 -20.67
C VAL A 150 31.86 -35.08 -21.28
N LEU A 151 31.83 -35.18 -22.61
CA LEU A 151 31.53 -36.43 -23.32
C LEU A 151 32.60 -37.50 -23.12
N LYS A 152 33.89 -37.13 -23.01
CA LYS A 152 34.98 -38.06 -22.65
C LYS A 152 34.79 -38.66 -21.25
N GLY A 153 34.14 -37.95 -20.34
CA GLY A 153 33.82 -38.40 -18.99
C GLY A 153 32.57 -39.29 -18.90
N MET A 154 31.87 -39.54 -20.01
CA MET A 154 30.65 -40.34 -20.05
C MET A 154 30.93 -41.78 -20.51
N ASP A 155 30.25 -42.75 -19.90
CA ASP A 155 30.26 -44.14 -20.35
C ASP A 155 28.92 -44.47 -21.03
N PHE A 156 28.86 -44.19 -22.34
CA PHE A 156 27.72 -44.48 -23.20
C PHE A 156 27.47 -45.97 -23.46
N VAL A 157 28.29 -46.88 -22.93
CA VAL A 157 27.98 -48.32 -22.95
C VAL A 157 27.11 -48.67 -21.75
N ARG A 158 27.42 -48.10 -20.58
CA ARG A 158 26.72 -48.40 -19.33
C ARG A 158 25.47 -47.54 -19.12
N TRP A 159 25.54 -46.25 -19.41
CA TRP A 159 24.44 -45.31 -19.24
C TRP A 159 24.00 -44.81 -20.61
N ARG A 160 22.75 -45.12 -20.97
CA ARG A 160 22.18 -44.93 -22.30
C ARG A 160 21.06 -43.89 -22.29
N PRO A 161 21.36 -42.57 -22.27
CA PRO A 161 20.38 -41.55 -22.61
C PRO A 161 19.66 -41.87 -23.92
N TRP A 162 18.34 -41.78 -23.98
CA TRP A 162 17.62 -42.04 -25.23
C TRP A 162 17.90 -40.95 -26.26
N VAL A 163 17.93 -39.69 -25.81
CA VAL A 163 18.22 -38.51 -26.61
C VAL A 163 19.40 -37.75 -26.02
N LEU A 164 20.32 -37.31 -26.87
CA LEU A 164 21.37 -36.36 -26.55
C LEU A 164 21.02 -35.02 -27.17
N VAL A 165 21.14 -33.95 -26.40
CA VAL A 165 21.05 -32.56 -26.87
C VAL A 165 22.36 -31.89 -26.52
N ILE A 166 23.19 -31.59 -27.52
CA ILE A 166 24.56 -31.12 -27.29
C ILE A 166 24.75 -29.81 -28.05
N GLU A 167 25.18 -28.76 -27.36
CA GLU A 167 25.54 -27.50 -27.99
C GLU A 167 26.65 -27.75 -29.03
N ALA A 168 26.44 -27.23 -30.23
CA ALA A 168 27.26 -27.56 -31.39
C ALA A 168 27.85 -26.32 -32.07
N THR A 169 27.88 -25.18 -31.38
CA THR A 169 28.45 -23.91 -31.83
C THR A 169 29.61 -23.46 -30.95
N GLN A 170 30.49 -22.63 -31.50
CA GLN A 170 31.44 -21.89 -30.67
C GLN A 170 30.68 -20.86 -29.79
N PRO A 171 31.19 -20.53 -28.60
CA PRO A 171 30.59 -19.53 -27.72
C PRO A 171 30.31 -18.20 -28.46
N ASP A 172 29.10 -17.66 -28.29
CA ASP A 172 28.63 -16.41 -28.91
C ASP A 172 28.80 -16.38 -30.45
N SER A 173 28.63 -17.53 -31.13
CA SER A 173 28.88 -17.68 -32.57
C SER A 173 27.86 -18.58 -33.26
N ARG A 174 27.74 -18.44 -34.58
CA ARG A 174 26.97 -19.35 -35.45
C ARG A 174 27.85 -20.42 -36.10
N VAL A 175 29.16 -20.41 -35.81
CA VAL A 175 30.12 -21.37 -36.36
C VAL A 175 30.03 -22.65 -35.57
N THR A 176 29.80 -23.77 -36.25
CA THR A 176 29.64 -25.06 -35.57
C THR A 176 30.99 -25.65 -35.13
N ASN A 177 31.03 -26.34 -33.99
CA ASN A 177 32.22 -27.01 -33.44
C ASN A 177 32.08 -28.54 -33.29
N HIS A 178 30.93 -29.12 -33.69
CA HIS A 178 30.59 -30.54 -33.47
C HIS A 178 31.64 -31.55 -33.96
N GLU A 179 32.40 -31.22 -35.01
CA GLU A 179 33.47 -32.10 -35.55
C GLU A 179 34.50 -32.49 -34.48
N THR A 180 34.65 -31.69 -33.42
CA THR A 180 35.59 -31.94 -32.32
C THR A 180 35.14 -33.06 -31.38
N TRP A 181 33.85 -33.39 -31.33
CA TRP A 181 33.29 -34.32 -30.35
C TRP A 181 32.29 -35.34 -30.92
N GLU A 182 31.73 -35.15 -32.11
CA GLU A 182 30.65 -35.98 -32.67
C GLU A 182 31.01 -37.46 -32.76
N ALA A 183 32.29 -37.79 -33.03
CA ALA A 183 32.75 -39.18 -33.07
C ALA A 183 32.63 -39.91 -31.71
N LEU A 184 32.63 -39.16 -30.60
CA LEU A 184 32.48 -39.72 -29.25
C LEU A 184 31.08 -40.25 -29.00
N VAL A 185 30.07 -39.70 -29.68
CA VAL A 185 28.68 -40.14 -29.56
C VAL A 185 28.30 -41.09 -30.70
N THR A 186 28.63 -40.77 -31.95
CA THR A 186 28.28 -41.62 -33.10
C THR A 186 29.02 -42.95 -33.08
N GLY A 187 30.26 -42.97 -32.59
CA GLY A 187 31.02 -44.20 -32.35
C GLY A 187 30.47 -45.08 -31.22
N ARG A 188 29.44 -44.62 -30.49
CA ARG A 188 28.77 -45.32 -29.38
C ARG A 188 27.29 -45.60 -29.65
N GLY A 189 26.91 -45.73 -30.92
CA GLY A 189 25.55 -46.12 -31.31
C GLY A 189 24.51 -45.01 -31.06
N TYR A 190 24.88 -43.76 -31.35
CA TYR A 190 23.97 -42.63 -31.43
C TYR A 190 23.87 -42.12 -32.87
N HIS A 191 22.65 -41.80 -33.29
CA HIS A 191 22.32 -41.35 -34.63
C HIS A 191 21.91 -39.89 -34.63
N TYR A 192 22.50 -39.11 -35.53
CA TYR A 192 22.12 -37.71 -35.73
C TYR A 192 20.65 -37.61 -36.15
N ALA A 193 19.90 -36.73 -35.49
CA ALA A 193 18.50 -36.47 -35.75
C ALA A 193 18.26 -35.07 -36.34
N HIS A 194 18.82 -34.04 -35.71
CA HIS A 194 18.48 -32.65 -36.01
C HIS A 194 19.56 -31.67 -35.56
N PHE A 195 19.59 -30.49 -36.18
CA PHE A 195 20.37 -29.33 -35.76
C PHE A 195 19.44 -28.12 -35.77
N ASP A 196 19.21 -27.53 -34.61
CA ASP A 196 18.25 -26.43 -34.42
C ASP A 196 18.87 -25.02 -34.64
N GLY A 197 20.14 -24.98 -35.07
CA GLY A 197 20.94 -23.76 -35.20
C GLY A 197 21.90 -23.49 -34.04
N LEU A 198 21.74 -24.19 -32.92
CA LEU A 198 22.55 -24.09 -31.70
C LEU A 198 22.97 -25.50 -31.22
N ASN A 199 22.00 -26.37 -30.96
CA ASN A 199 22.16 -27.73 -30.48
C ASN A 199 22.02 -28.77 -31.59
N ARG A 200 22.79 -29.85 -31.46
CA ARG A 200 22.58 -31.08 -32.22
C ARG A 200 21.92 -32.14 -31.37
N TYR A 201 20.97 -32.84 -32.00
CA TYR A 201 20.20 -33.92 -31.41
C TYR A 201 20.69 -35.26 -31.92
N TYR A 202 20.91 -36.20 -31.01
CA TYR A 202 21.22 -37.58 -31.35
C TYR A 202 20.33 -38.55 -30.59
N VAL A 203 20.05 -39.70 -31.20
CA VAL A 203 19.16 -40.72 -30.66
C VAL A 203 19.90 -42.04 -30.53
N ALA A 204 19.76 -42.69 -29.39
CA ALA A 204 20.33 -44.00 -29.11
C ALA A 204 19.79 -45.09 -30.06
N ASP A 205 20.62 -46.07 -30.39
CA ASP A 205 20.27 -47.24 -31.22
C ASP A 205 18.98 -47.95 -30.77
N GLU A 206 18.75 -48.01 -29.47
CA GLU A 206 17.62 -48.68 -28.85
C GLU A 206 16.30 -47.90 -29.00
N HIS A 207 16.37 -46.62 -29.39
CA HIS A 207 15.24 -45.69 -29.50
C HIS A 207 15.13 -45.02 -30.87
N ARG A 208 15.57 -45.70 -31.94
CA ARG A 208 15.59 -45.16 -33.30
C ARG A 208 14.23 -44.65 -33.80
N GLU A 209 13.12 -45.09 -33.22
CA GLU A 209 11.79 -44.54 -33.48
C GLU A 209 11.68 -43.03 -33.22
N LEU A 210 12.53 -42.46 -32.35
CA LEU A 210 12.54 -41.04 -32.03
C LEU A 210 13.20 -40.17 -33.12
N LEU A 211 13.97 -40.76 -34.04
CA LEU A 211 14.68 -40.03 -35.10
C LEU A 211 13.72 -39.24 -35.98
N GLU A 212 12.62 -39.86 -36.41
CA GLU A 212 11.63 -39.21 -37.29
C GLU A 212 10.91 -38.07 -36.56
N VAL A 213 10.60 -38.25 -35.28
CA VAL A 213 9.90 -37.26 -34.45
C VAL A 213 10.76 -36.02 -34.22
N LEU A 214 12.06 -36.22 -33.97
CA LEU A 214 13.03 -35.17 -33.68
C LEU A 214 13.59 -34.49 -34.93
N ALA A 215 13.49 -35.09 -36.12
CA ALA A 215 14.06 -34.54 -37.35
C ALA A 215 13.46 -33.20 -37.78
N ILE A 216 12.25 -32.89 -37.32
CA ILE A 216 11.49 -31.68 -37.69
C ILE A 216 11.51 -30.70 -36.52
N GLN A 217 11.86 -29.44 -36.78
CA GLN A 217 11.85 -28.36 -35.81
C GLN A 217 10.46 -28.14 -35.17
N PRO A 218 10.39 -27.50 -33.99
CA PRO A 218 9.14 -26.98 -33.42
C PRO A 218 8.35 -26.15 -34.44
N ASN A 219 7.05 -26.34 -34.49
CA ASN A 219 6.16 -25.71 -35.47
C ASN A 219 4.72 -25.57 -34.91
N VAL A 220 3.80 -25.10 -35.77
CA VAL A 220 2.42 -24.77 -35.39
C VAL A 220 1.61 -25.95 -34.82
N PHE A 221 2.05 -27.19 -35.04
CA PHE A 221 1.37 -28.39 -34.54
C PHE A 221 1.74 -28.76 -33.09
N ASP A 222 2.69 -28.06 -32.47
CA ASP A 222 3.15 -28.36 -31.09
C ASP A 222 2.34 -27.66 -29.99
N GLU A 223 1.42 -26.76 -30.36
CA GLU A 223 0.50 -26.08 -29.42
C GLU A 223 1.18 -25.50 -28.17
N PHE A 224 2.28 -24.76 -28.35
CA PHE A 224 3.04 -24.14 -27.26
C PHE A 224 3.04 -22.61 -27.30
N ILE A 225 3.38 -22.01 -26.16
CA ILE A 225 3.75 -20.60 -26.00
C ILE A 225 5.06 -20.50 -25.23
N SER A 226 5.81 -19.41 -25.39
CA SER A 226 6.99 -19.17 -24.58
C SER A 226 6.62 -18.71 -23.16
N HIS A 227 7.49 -19.01 -22.19
CA HIS A 227 7.37 -18.59 -20.80
C HIS A 227 7.26 -17.07 -20.69
N HIS A 228 8.02 -16.33 -21.50
CA HIS A 228 7.96 -14.87 -21.52
C HIS A 228 6.59 -14.36 -21.99
N LEU A 229 5.95 -15.02 -22.96
CA LEU A 229 4.62 -14.66 -23.42
C LEU A 229 3.57 -14.98 -22.35
N ASP A 230 3.61 -16.16 -21.73
CA ASP A 230 2.73 -16.53 -20.61
C ASP A 230 2.87 -15.52 -19.45
N LYS A 231 4.11 -15.19 -19.07
CA LYS A 231 4.41 -14.19 -18.02
C LYS A 231 3.85 -12.81 -18.36
N ALA A 232 3.95 -12.39 -19.62
CA ALA A 232 3.39 -11.13 -20.09
C ALA A 232 1.86 -11.13 -20.04
N TRP A 233 1.20 -12.20 -20.52
CA TRP A 233 -0.25 -12.33 -20.46
C TRP A 233 -0.77 -12.33 -19.03
N ARG A 234 -0.19 -13.11 -18.13
CA ARG A 234 -0.56 -13.11 -16.70
C ARG A 234 -0.41 -11.75 -16.04
N LYS A 235 0.61 -10.98 -16.44
CA LYS A 235 0.80 -9.60 -15.94
C LYS A 235 -0.32 -8.68 -16.43
N THR A 236 -0.68 -8.78 -17.70
CA THR A 236 -1.79 -8.03 -18.29
C THR A 236 -3.12 -8.39 -17.63
N GLU A 237 -3.43 -9.67 -17.46
CA GLU A 237 -4.66 -10.14 -16.79
C GLU A 237 -4.78 -9.59 -15.37
N ARG A 238 -3.68 -9.60 -14.60
CA ARG A 238 -3.64 -9.00 -13.26
C ARG A 238 -3.90 -7.50 -13.30
N ALA A 239 -3.22 -6.78 -14.20
CA ALA A 239 -3.41 -5.34 -14.34
C ALA A 239 -4.86 -4.97 -14.76
N GLU A 240 -5.48 -5.77 -15.63
CA GLU A 240 -6.87 -5.59 -16.03
C GLU A 240 -7.83 -5.85 -14.87
N SER A 241 -7.59 -6.91 -14.09
CA SER A 241 -8.36 -7.21 -12.88
C SER A 241 -8.25 -6.10 -11.83
N ASP A 242 -7.04 -5.60 -11.59
CA ASP A 242 -6.79 -4.51 -10.65
C ASP A 242 -7.49 -3.22 -11.11
N ALA A 243 -7.37 -2.87 -12.39
CA ALA A 243 -8.04 -1.71 -12.97
C ALA A 243 -9.58 -1.83 -12.94
N ALA A 244 -10.13 -3.04 -13.09
CA ALA A 244 -11.56 -3.29 -12.94
C ALA A 244 -12.01 -3.10 -11.49
N MET A 245 -11.23 -3.58 -10.52
CA MET A 245 -11.48 -3.40 -9.09
C MET A 245 -11.47 -1.92 -8.70
N GLU A 246 -10.47 -1.15 -9.16
CA GLU A 246 -10.39 0.28 -8.90
C GLU A 246 -11.57 1.04 -9.51
N ARG A 247 -11.96 0.72 -10.75
CA ARG A 247 -13.16 1.31 -11.39
C ARG A 247 -14.43 1.01 -10.59
N HIS A 248 -14.58 -0.21 -10.08
CA HIS A 248 -15.71 -0.58 -9.24
C HIS A 248 -15.73 0.22 -7.92
N ASN A 249 -14.58 0.31 -7.24
CA ASN A 249 -14.46 1.07 -6.00
C ASN A 249 -14.74 2.56 -6.22
N ALA A 250 -14.24 3.14 -7.32
CA ALA A 250 -14.52 4.53 -7.68
C ALA A 250 -16.01 4.77 -7.99
N ALA A 251 -16.67 3.83 -8.66
CA ALA A 251 -18.11 3.91 -8.93
C ALA A 251 -18.93 3.86 -7.63
N GLN A 252 -18.60 2.94 -6.71
CA GLN A 252 -19.26 2.87 -5.39
C GLN A 252 -19.03 4.14 -4.56
N ALA A 253 -17.80 4.67 -4.54
CA ALA A 253 -17.49 5.91 -3.84
C ALA A 253 -18.28 7.10 -4.43
N ASN A 254 -18.42 7.16 -5.76
CA ASN A 254 -19.21 8.20 -6.41
C ASN A 254 -20.70 8.08 -6.08
N GLU A 255 -21.25 6.87 -6.05
CA GLU A 255 -22.64 6.61 -5.64
C GLU A 255 -22.89 7.04 -4.19
N GLN A 256 -21.99 6.69 -3.27
CA GLN A 256 -22.06 7.12 -1.87
C GLN A 256 -21.99 8.65 -1.73
N ARG A 257 -21.14 9.32 -2.52
CA ARG A 257 -21.05 10.78 -2.53
C ARG A 257 -22.34 11.42 -3.04
N LEU A 258 -22.91 10.92 -4.13
CA LEU A 258 -24.16 11.41 -4.67
C LEU A 258 -25.32 11.22 -3.67
N GLU A 259 -25.37 10.08 -2.99
CA GLU A 259 -26.37 9.80 -1.97
C GLU A 259 -26.21 10.73 -0.75
N ALA A 260 -24.97 11.00 -0.32
CA ALA A 260 -24.69 11.97 0.72
C ALA A 260 -25.09 13.40 0.31
N GLU A 261 -24.84 13.79 -0.95
CA GLU A 261 -25.24 15.09 -1.49
C GLU A 261 -26.76 15.24 -1.56
N LYS A 262 -27.49 14.20 -2.02
CA LYS A 262 -28.96 14.17 -1.99
C LYS A 262 -29.51 14.34 -0.57
N ARG A 263 -28.91 13.66 0.42
CA ARG A 263 -29.30 13.81 1.85
C ARG A 263 -29.02 15.22 2.37
N ALA A 264 -27.88 15.79 2.02
CA ALA A 264 -27.53 17.15 2.39
C ALA A 264 -28.52 18.16 1.80
N LEU A 265 -28.89 18.01 0.52
CA LEU A 265 -29.88 18.84 -0.15
C LEU A 265 -31.27 18.71 0.49
N ALA A 266 -31.72 17.49 0.78
CA ALA A 266 -32.99 17.26 1.47
C ALA A 266 -33.02 17.90 2.86
N HIS A 267 -31.90 17.83 3.60
CA HIS A 267 -31.77 18.48 4.89
C HIS A 267 -31.79 20.01 4.77
N ALA A 268 -31.09 20.58 3.78
CA ALA A 268 -31.08 22.01 3.50
C ALA A 268 -32.49 22.52 3.16
N ASN A 269 -33.24 21.82 2.31
CA ASN A 269 -34.62 22.17 1.99
C ASN A 269 -35.51 22.19 3.23
N LYS A 270 -35.39 21.18 4.10
CA LYS A 270 -36.11 21.14 5.37
C LYS A 270 -35.75 22.30 6.29
N LEU A 271 -34.49 22.73 6.32
CA LEU A 271 -34.06 23.88 7.10
C LEU A 271 -34.64 25.19 6.54
N VAL A 272 -34.70 25.33 5.22
CA VAL A 272 -35.35 26.47 4.57
C VAL A 272 -36.82 26.54 4.97
N GLU A 273 -37.57 25.43 4.90
CA GLU A 273 -38.97 25.38 5.36
C GLU A 273 -39.11 25.78 6.84
N GLN A 274 -38.20 25.32 7.72
CA GLN A 274 -38.20 25.70 9.12
C GLN A 274 -37.92 27.20 9.35
N ILE A 275 -37.01 27.78 8.57
CA ILE A 275 -36.70 29.21 8.61
C ILE A 275 -37.92 30.02 8.17
N GLU A 276 -38.58 29.62 7.09
CA GLU A 276 -39.80 30.27 6.59
C GLU A 276 -40.93 30.20 7.62
N ALA A 277 -41.16 29.04 8.23
CA ALA A 277 -42.15 28.88 9.30
C ALA A 277 -41.83 29.76 10.51
N THR A 278 -40.57 29.79 10.95
CA THR A 278 -40.13 30.63 12.08
C THR A 278 -40.28 32.12 11.76
N ARG A 279 -40.02 32.52 10.51
CA ARG A 279 -40.22 33.90 10.05
C ARG A 279 -41.70 34.27 10.08
N ALA A 280 -42.58 33.41 9.59
CA ALA A 280 -44.02 33.61 9.65
C ALA A 280 -44.54 33.71 11.09
N ASP A 281 -44.02 32.89 12.01
CA ASP A 281 -44.33 32.98 13.44
C ASP A 281 -43.87 34.31 14.05
N SER A 282 -42.66 34.76 13.71
CA SER A 282 -42.13 36.05 14.16
C SER A 282 -42.99 37.21 13.66
N GLU A 283 -43.38 37.20 12.38
CA GLU A 283 -44.25 38.22 11.79
C GLU A 283 -45.63 38.25 12.46
N ARG A 284 -46.23 37.08 12.74
CA ARG A 284 -47.47 36.97 13.51
C ARG A 284 -47.33 37.53 14.93
N ALA A 285 -46.25 37.18 15.63
CA ALA A 285 -45.99 37.70 16.98
C ALA A 285 -45.79 39.22 16.99
N GLN A 286 -45.11 39.78 15.98
CA GLN A 286 -44.95 41.23 15.83
C GLN A 286 -46.28 41.93 15.53
N GLN A 287 -47.13 41.36 14.67
CA GLN A 287 -48.46 41.89 14.41
C GLN A 287 -49.33 41.87 15.67
N TRP A 288 -49.35 40.74 16.39
CA TRP A 288 -50.04 40.62 17.67
C TRP A 288 -49.53 41.64 18.71
N GLY A 289 -48.21 41.82 18.80
CA GLY A 289 -47.60 42.83 19.66
C GLY A 289 -48.06 44.26 19.31
N ARG A 290 -48.09 44.62 18.02
CA ARG A 290 -48.60 45.92 17.55
C ARG A 290 -50.07 46.11 17.86
N GLU A 291 -50.91 45.09 17.65
CA GLU A 291 -52.33 45.16 17.96
C GLU A 291 -52.57 45.32 19.48
N LEU A 292 -51.83 44.56 20.29
CA LEU A 292 -51.88 44.67 21.75
C LEU A 292 -51.45 46.07 22.21
N GLU A 293 -50.38 46.61 21.63
CA GLU A 293 -49.93 47.98 21.89
C GLU A 293 -51.00 49.02 21.52
N GLN A 294 -51.63 48.89 20.35
CA GLN A 294 -52.73 49.77 19.93
C GLN A 294 -53.94 49.66 20.86
N ARG A 295 -54.35 48.45 21.25
CA ARG A 295 -55.44 48.22 22.22
C ARG A 295 -55.10 48.80 23.58
N LEU A 296 -53.85 48.66 24.03
CA LEU A 296 -53.36 49.24 25.27
C LEU A 296 -53.41 50.77 25.19
N LEU A 297 -52.88 51.37 24.13
CA LEU A 297 -52.93 52.83 23.91
C LEU A 297 -54.36 53.35 23.85
N ALA A 298 -55.27 52.66 23.16
CA ALA A 298 -56.70 53.01 23.10
C ALA A 298 -57.36 52.92 24.49
N THR A 299 -57.05 51.87 25.26
CA THR A 299 -57.52 51.71 26.63
C THR A 299 -56.97 52.82 27.53
N LEU A 300 -55.67 53.12 27.46
CA LEU A 300 -55.00 54.15 28.25
C LEU A 300 -55.53 55.56 27.94
N ASN A 301 -55.92 55.81 26.68
CA ASN A 301 -56.48 57.09 26.22
C ASN A 301 -58.01 57.20 26.37
N SER A 302 -58.71 56.13 26.76
CA SER A 302 -60.15 56.16 27.00
C SER A 302 -60.53 57.10 28.15
N THR A 303 -61.72 57.70 28.08
CA THR A 303 -62.25 58.62 29.10
C THR A 303 -62.31 57.97 30.49
N SER A 304 -62.74 56.71 30.56
CA SER A 304 -62.79 55.92 31.79
C SER A 304 -61.40 55.64 32.38
N TRP A 305 -60.38 55.36 31.56
CA TRP A 305 -59.01 55.17 32.05
C TRP A 305 -58.33 56.48 32.44
N ARG A 306 -58.58 57.58 31.72
CA ARG A 306 -58.05 58.92 32.07
C ARG A 306 -58.61 59.43 33.40
N ILE A 307 -59.90 59.17 33.67
CA ILE A 307 -60.56 59.52 34.94
C ILE A 307 -60.07 58.62 36.09
N THR A 308 -59.88 57.32 35.84
CA THR A 308 -59.46 56.37 36.88
C THR A 308 -57.94 56.24 37.03
N SER A 309 -57.13 56.79 36.12
CA SER A 309 -55.66 56.75 36.13
C SER A 309 -55.04 57.31 37.41
N PRO A 310 -55.48 58.45 37.97
CA PRO A 310 -54.99 58.94 39.27
C PRO A 310 -55.30 57.97 40.41
N LEU A 311 -56.51 57.40 40.43
CA LEU A 311 -56.97 56.44 41.45
C LEU A 311 -56.26 55.09 41.33
N ARG A 312 -55.99 54.61 40.11
CA ARG A 312 -55.24 53.36 39.85
C ARG A 312 -53.74 53.52 40.11
N LYS A 313 -53.14 54.69 39.83
CA LYS A 313 -51.77 55.01 40.23
C LYS A 313 -51.66 55.13 41.75
N ALA A 314 -52.63 55.76 42.42
CA ALA A 314 -52.73 55.77 43.88
C ALA A 314 -52.92 54.35 44.44
N GLY A 315 -53.76 53.52 43.80
CA GLY A 315 -53.98 52.12 44.16
C GLY A 315 -52.76 51.22 43.93
N ALA A 316 -52.00 51.41 42.84
CA ALA A 316 -50.77 50.68 42.56
C ALA A 316 -49.61 51.15 43.45
N LEU A 317 -49.57 52.44 43.82
CA LEU A 317 -48.66 52.98 44.82
C LEU A 317 -49.00 52.44 46.20
N LEU A 318 -50.28 52.40 46.58
CA LEU A 318 -50.78 51.78 47.81
C LEU A 318 -50.51 50.27 47.82
N ARG A 319 -50.66 49.56 46.70
CA ARG A 319 -50.37 48.13 46.60
C ARG A 319 -48.87 47.86 46.66
N ARG A 320 -48.02 48.67 46.01
CA ARG A 320 -46.55 48.61 46.19
C ARG A 320 -46.12 48.98 47.60
N LEU A 321 -46.79 49.93 48.26
CA LEU A 321 -46.54 50.27 49.66
C LEU A 321 -47.04 49.18 50.63
N ARG A 322 -48.04 48.38 50.22
CA ARG A 322 -48.64 47.29 51.00
C ARG A 322 -47.97 45.92 50.75
N GLU A 323 -47.35 45.73 49.58
CA GLU A 323 -46.52 44.57 49.22
C GLU A 323 -45.06 44.74 49.68
N VAL A 324 -44.69 45.92 50.21
CA VAL A 324 -43.46 46.07 51.01
C VAL A 324 -43.75 45.49 52.41
N PRO A 325 -43.08 44.40 52.82
CA PRO A 325 -43.30 43.83 54.14
C PRO A 325 -42.89 44.84 55.21
N VAL A 326 -43.83 45.22 56.07
CA VAL A 326 -43.55 45.93 57.33
C VAL A 326 -42.85 44.93 58.25
N GLY A 327 -41.54 44.77 58.07
CA GLY A 327 -40.72 43.89 58.91
C GLY A 327 -39.65 43.10 58.17
N ALA A 328 -38.73 43.76 57.46
CA ALA A 328 -37.33 43.32 57.37
C ALA A 328 -36.47 44.32 56.57
N LYS A 329 -35.51 44.94 57.27
CA LYS A 329 -34.23 45.44 56.77
C LYS A 329 -34.27 46.45 55.61
N ALA A 330 -34.40 47.71 56.01
CA ALA A 330 -33.69 48.82 55.39
C ALA A 330 -32.18 48.52 55.34
N ARG A 331 -31.67 48.04 54.20
CA ARG A 331 -30.23 48.08 53.87
C ARG A 331 -29.88 47.86 52.38
N GLY A 332 -30.85 47.52 51.50
CA GLY A 332 -30.55 47.24 50.08
C GLY A 332 -30.95 48.31 49.05
N LEU A 333 -31.89 49.22 49.38
CA LEU A 333 -32.50 50.11 48.37
C LEU A 333 -31.89 51.52 48.28
N THR A 334 -30.81 51.81 49.02
CA THR A 334 -30.21 53.14 49.03
C THR A 334 -29.24 53.41 47.87
N ARG A 335 -28.75 52.39 47.16
CA ARG A 335 -27.73 52.59 46.11
C ARG A 335 -28.31 53.03 44.76
N SER A 336 -29.31 52.31 44.23
CA SER A 336 -29.89 52.64 42.92
C SER A 336 -30.78 53.89 42.96
N ALA A 337 -31.46 54.13 44.08
CA ALA A 337 -32.25 55.34 44.26
C ALA A 337 -31.37 56.60 44.36
N VAL A 338 -30.22 56.52 45.03
CA VAL A 338 -29.29 57.66 45.14
C VAL A 338 -28.57 57.94 43.83
N ILE A 339 -28.19 56.92 43.05
CA ILE A 339 -27.54 57.09 41.73
C ILE A 339 -28.53 57.64 40.69
N GLY A 340 -29.80 57.20 40.72
CA GLY A 340 -30.83 57.74 39.82
C GLY A 340 -31.22 59.18 40.12
N VAL A 341 -31.12 59.62 41.37
CA VAL A 341 -31.45 61.00 41.80
C VAL A 341 -30.29 61.96 41.56
N THR A 342 -29.02 61.51 41.64
CA THR A 342 -27.84 62.37 41.38
C THR A 342 -27.49 62.50 39.90
N GLY A 343 -27.92 61.56 39.04
CA GLY A 343 -27.74 61.62 37.59
C GLY A 343 -28.74 62.52 36.84
N ASN A 344 -29.78 63.03 37.52
CA ASN A 344 -30.82 63.84 36.91
C ASN A 344 -30.61 65.35 37.20
N GLU A 345 -30.27 66.10 36.16
CA GLU A 345 -29.85 67.50 36.24
C GLU A 345 -30.92 68.44 36.87
N ARG A 346 -32.21 68.11 36.70
CA ARG A 346 -33.33 68.86 37.30
C ARG A 346 -33.45 68.65 38.81
N MET A 347 -33.18 67.44 39.30
CA MET A 347 -33.21 67.12 40.74
C MET A 347 -32.03 67.75 41.48
N ARG A 348 -30.86 67.84 40.82
CA ARG A 348 -29.67 68.49 41.36
C ARG A 348 -29.90 69.98 41.65
N ARG A 349 -30.62 70.70 40.78
CA ARG A 349 -30.97 72.12 40.99
C ARG A 349 -31.97 72.35 42.14
N LEU A 350 -32.81 71.36 42.44
CA LEU A 350 -33.77 71.40 43.56
C LEU A 350 -33.16 71.00 44.90
N LEU A 351 -32.19 70.07 44.90
CA LEU A 351 -31.57 69.55 46.12
C LEU A 351 -30.47 70.46 46.67
N ILE A 352 -29.71 71.17 45.83
CA ILE A 352 -28.60 72.05 46.26
C ILE A 352 -29.07 73.16 47.25
N PRO A 353 -30.17 73.90 47.01
CA PRO A 353 -30.65 74.91 47.96
C PRO A 353 -31.13 74.31 49.28
N LEU A 354 -31.69 73.10 49.24
CA LEU A 354 -32.21 72.39 50.41
C LEU A 354 -31.08 71.84 51.30
N MET A 355 -29.97 71.39 50.69
CA MET A 355 -28.80 70.87 51.40
C MET A 355 -27.97 71.97 52.07
N LEU A 356 -27.95 73.19 51.52
CA LEU A 356 -27.31 74.36 52.14
C LEU A 356 -28.10 74.88 53.36
N ARG A 357 -29.41 74.58 53.44
CA ARG A 357 -30.30 75.01 54.54
C ARG A 357 -30.23 74.10 55.77
N PHE A 358 -29.68 72.89 55.65
CA PHE A 358 -29.56 71.91 56.75
C PHE A 358 -28.18 71.23 56.78
N PRO A 359 -27.16 71.84 57.43
CA PRO A 359 -25.76 71.38 57.37
C PRO A 359 -25.53 69.96 57.90
N ARG A 360 -26.35 69.49 58.84
CA ARG A 360 -26.27 68.12 59.38
C ARG A 360 -26.68 67.03 58.38
N LEU A 361 -27.52 67.36 57.38
CA LEU A 361 -27.93 66.42 56.33
C LEU A 361 -26.83 66.28 55.27
N SER A 362 -26.14 67.38 54.96
CA SER A 362 -25.01 67.43 54.02
C SER A 362 -23.83 66.55 54.47
N ALA A 363 -23.47 66.61 55.75
CA ALA A 363 -22.41 65.78 56.31
C ALA A 363 -22.72 64.27 56.21
N LYS A 364 -23.99 63.87 56.44
CA LYS A 364 -24.44 62.46 56.34
C LYS A 364 -24.42 61.92 54.90
N VAL A 365 -24.81 62.74 53.93
CA VAL A 365 -24.83 62.36 52.52
C VAL A 365 -23.39 62.25 51.97
N SER A 366 -22.50 63.16 52.36
CA SER A 366 -21.08 63.11 51.98
C SER A 366 -20.37 61.87 52.54
N LEU A 367 -20.63 61.52 53.81
CA LEU A 367 -20.12 60.29 54.45
C LEU A 367 -20.60 59.00 53.78
N MET A 368 -21.85 58.96 53.29
CA MET A 368 -22.36 57.82 52.52
C MET A 368 -21.73 57.72 51.13
N LEU A 369 -21.45 58.85 50.47
CA LEU A 369 -20.80 58.89 49.16
C LEU A 369 -19.31 58.49 49.23
N SER A 370 -18.60 58.87 50.30
CA SER A 370 -17.21 58.44 50.53
C SER A 370 -17.11 56.95 50.86
N ALA A 371 -18.06 56.41 51.62
CA ALA A 371 -18.11 54.97 51.94
C ALA A 371 -18.39 54.08 50.71
N VAL A 372 -19.08 54.60 49.69
CA VAL A 372 -19.33 53.88 48.41
C VAL A 372 -18.11 53.93 47.47
N LYS A 373 -17.20 54.91 47.65
CA LYS A 373 -15.97 55.03 46.84
C LYS A 373 -14.81 54.14 47.33
N GLN A 374 -14.88 53.58 48.54
CA GLN A 374 -13.77 52.86 49.19
C GLN A 374 -14.05 51.40 49.56
N ALA A 375 -14.98 50.72 48.89
CA ALA A 375 -15.17 49.27 49.08
C ALA A 375 -14.18 48.47 48.20
N PRO A 376 -13.45 47.46 48.75
CA PRO A 376 -12.35 46.80 48.07
C PRO A 376 -12.85 45.84 46.98
N VAL A 377 -12.15 45.85 45.84
CA VAL A 377 -12.33 44.90 44.73
C VAL A 377 -11.88 43.52 45.23
N SER A 378 -12.82 42.58 45.30
CA SER A 378 -12.55 41.18 45.63
C SER A 378 -11.61 40.55 44.60
N ASN A 379 -10.46 40.09 45.07
CA ASN A 379 -9.53 39.19 44.38
C ASN A 379 -10.27 38.02 43.73
N LEU A 380 -9.97 37.73 42.45
CA LEU A 380 -9.99 36.39 41.84
C LEU A 380 -9.48 36.48 40.38
N ALA A 381 -8.17 36.39 40.21
CA ALA A 381 -7.57 35.87 38.98
C ALA A 381 -6.43 34.94 39.39
N PRO A 382 -6.40 33.67 38.95
CA PRO A 382 -5.21 32.86 39.11
C PRO A 382 -4.08 33.45 38.26
N SER A 383 -2.90 33.49 38.87
CA SER A 383 -1.61 33.85 38.27
C SER A 383 -1.44 33.25 36.87
N VAL A 384 -1.08 34.10 35.91
CA VAL A 384 -0.83 33.81 34.48
C VAL A 384 0.49 33.06 34.25
N ALA A 385 1.11 32.52 35.31
CA ALA A 385 2.46 31.96 35.24
C ALA A 385 2.56 30.54 34.69
N ASN A 386 1.48 29.74 34.61
CA ASN A 386 1.56 28.33 34.20
C ASN A 386 0.47 27.94 33.17
N LEU A 387 0.49 28.55 31.98
CA LEU A 387 -0.30 28.12 30.83
C LEU A 387 0.64 27.98 29.62
N SER A 388 0.51 26.87 28.87
CA SER A 388 1.25 26.64 27.62
C SER A 388 0.90 27.70 26.57
N ASP A 389 1.87 28.03 25.71
CA ASP A 389 1.77 29.17 24.79
C ASP A 389 0.58 29.09 23.81
N GLU A 390 0.07 27.90 23.51
CA GLU A 390 -1.13 27.68 22.69
C GLU A 390 -2.43 28.16 23.37
N VAL A 391 -2.52 28.11 24.70
CA VAL A 391 -3.71 28.56 25.46
C VAL A 391 -3.73 30.09 25.60
N ARG A 392 -2.58 30.75 25.47
CA ARG A 392 -2.47 32.23 25.51
C ARG A 392 -3.02 32.90 24.26
N ALA A 393 -2.99 32.21 23.10
CA ALA A 393 -3.49 32.72 21.83
C ALA A 393 -5.03 32.75 21.74
N LEU A 394 -5.74 32.12 22.68
CA LEU A 394 -7.20 32.03 22.65
C LEU A 394 -7.90 33.30 23.17
N PRO A 395 -9.04 33.70 22.56
CA PRO A 395 -9.89 34.77 23.08
C PRO A 395 -10.30 34.51 24.53
N VAL A 396 -10.47 35.57 25.31
CA VAL A 396 -10.79 35.49 26.76
C VAL A 396 -12.05 34.66 27.03
N SER A 397 -13.03 34.70 26.12
CA SER A 397 -14.24 33.87 26.19
C SER A 397 -13.95 32.37 26.12
N ALA A 398 -13.06 31.95 25.22
CA ALA A 398 -12.68 30.55 25.04
C ALA A 398 -11.86 30.01 26.23
N ARG A 399 -11.01 30.86 26.84
CA ARG A 399 -10.27 30.52 28.06
C ARG A 399 -11.18 30.28 29.26
N ASN A 400 -12.25 31.05 29.39
CA ASN A 400 -13.23 30.89 30.47
C ASN A 400 -14.03 29.58 30.32
N VAL A 401 -14.42 29.23 29.09
CA VAL A 401 -15.13 27.95 28.80
C VAL A 401 -14.22 26.75 29.08
N LEU A 402 -12.94 26.81 28.69
CA LEU A 402 -11.97 25.76 28.97
C LEU A 402 -11.74 25.56 30.48
N ALA A 403 -11.65 26.64 31.25
CA ALA A 403 -11.51 26.60 32.69
C ALA A 403 -12.74 26.00 33.40
N ASP A 404 -13.93 26.21 32.87
CA ASP A 404 -15.17 25.64 33.40
C ASP A 404 -15.31 24.14 33.05
N LEU A 405 -14.91 23.74 31.83
CA LEU A 405 -14.85 22.32 31.44
C LEU A 405 -13.83 21.52 32.27
N GLN A 406 -12.66 22.09 32.56
CA GLN A 406 -11.65 21.46 33.42
C GLN A 406 -12.13 21.33 34.88
N ARG A 407 -12.90 22.31 35.38
CA ARG A 407 -13.56 22.23 36.69
C ARG A 407 -14.65 21.17 36.74
N ALA A 408 -15.41 21.00 35.68
CA ALA A 408 -16.42 19.95 35.58
C ALA A 408 -15.77 18.56 35.58
N ARG A 409 -14.70 18.35 34.81
CA ARG A 409 -13.98 17.07 34.73
C ARG A 409 -13.34 16.64 36.05
N ARG A 410 -12.83 17.59 36.86
CA ARG A 410 -12.30 17.32 38.21
C ARG A 410 -13.35 16.99 39.28
N LYS A 411 -14.64 17.21 38.99
CA LYS A 411 -15.73 16.83 39.89
C LYS A 411 -16.31 15.45 39.60
N THR A 412 -15.87 14.80 38.51
CA THR A 412 -16.38 13.51 38.03
C THR A 412 -15.35 12.38 38.15
N GLN A 413 -14.17 12.68 38.71
CA GLN A 413 -13.18 11.73 39.25
C GLN A 413 -13.15 11.92 40.76
#